data_AF-A0A3D5S3Y5-F1
#
_entry.id   AF-A0A3D5S3Y5-F1
#
_cell.length_a   1.000
_cell.length_b   1.000
_cell.length_c   1.000
_cell.angle_alpha   90.00
_cell.angle_beta   90.00
_cell.angle_gamma   90.00
#
_symmetry.space_group_name_H-M   'P 1'
#
loop_
_entity.id
_entity.type
_entity.pdbx_description
1 polymer ?
#
loop_
_entity_poly.entity_id
_entity_poly.type
_entity_poly.pdbx_seq_one_letter_code
_entity_poly.pdbx_strand_id
1 'polypeptide(L)'
;MRRSNKILIGASIVIVVLLVVSLVFLKKEAKRVVRQYSMQTGLTRVDVGEFHSVTFGPGFDVSIVGWLVPAVSVDNSLKIKTKVENIDGTLHFSLERDSTDSSNQLVDLIIRVNDIESIKSLGGSKLRMVAVGADSVSVMLADSKSLDMVNCKIDYLEVTTSDGLTMTSTQIEDGM
;
A
#
# COMPACT_ATOMS: atom_id res chain seq x y z
N MET A 1 -30.43 42.79 -26.10
CA MET A 1 -29.80 41.51 -25.69
C MET A 1 -28.26 41.51 -25.90
N ARG A 2 -27.49 42.35 -25.19
CA ARG A 2 -26.00 42.41 -25.37
C ARG A 2 -25.17 42.32 -24.07
N ARG A 3 -25.82 42.24 -22.90
CA ARG A 3 -25.14 42.18 -21.59
C ARG A 3 -24.90 40.75 -21.07
N SER A 4 -25.51 39.73 -21.68
CA SER A 4 -25.47 38.33 -21.17
C SER A 4 -24.16 37.59 -21.49
N ASN A 5 -23.58 37.76 -22.69
CA ASN A 5 -22.35 37.04 -23.08
C ASN A 5 -21.10 37.44 -22.26
N LYS A 6 -21.03 38.68 -21.77
CA LYS A 6 -19.88 39.14 -20.97
C LYS A 6 -19.85 38.51 -19.58
N ILE A 7 -21.02 38.24 -19.01
CA ILE A 7 -21.16 37.58 -17.70
C ILE A 7 -20.82 36.10 -17.84
N LEU A 8 -21.25 35.46 -18.92
CA LEU A 8 -20.97 34.05 -19.21
C LEU A 8 -19.47 33.78 -19.39
N ILE A 9 -18.77 34.65 -20.13
CA ILE A 9 -17.32 34.54 -20.35
C ILE A 9 -16.56 34.77 -19.03
N GLY A 10 -16.98 35.75 -18.23
CA GLY A 10 -16.40 36.00 -16.91
C GLY A 10 -16.54 34.80 -15.97
N ALA A 11 -17.72 34.17 -15.93
CA ALA A 11 -17.96 32.98 -15.11
C ALA A 11 -17.10 31.79 -15.53
N SER A 12 -16.96 31.53 -16.84
CA SER A 12 -16.10 30.44 -17.33
C SER A 12 -14.63 30.61 -16.99
N ILE A 13 -14.10 31.84 -17.06
CA ILE A 13 -12.70 32.12 -16.70
C ILE A 13 -12.47 31.84 -15.21
N VAL A 14 -13.41 32.24 -14.34
CA VAL A 14 -13.32 32.01 -12.90
C VAL A 14 -13.35 30.51 -12.57
N ILE A 15 -14.20 29.73 -13.24
CA ILE A 15 -14.27 28.27 -13.05
C ILE A 15 -12.96 27.59 -13.46
N VAL A 16 -12.38 27.97 -14.60
CA VAL A 16 -11.09 27.40 -15.06
C VAL A 16 -9.97 27.75 -14.09
N VAL A 17 -9.92 28.99 -13.59
CA VAL A 17 -8.92 29.40 -12.60
C VAL A 17 -9.08 28.61 -11.29
N LEU A 18 -10.32 28.43 -10.80
CA LEU A 18 -10.59 27.62 -9.60
C LEU A 18 -10.17 26.15 -9.80
N LEU A 19 -10.45 25.56 -10.96
CA LEU A 19 -10.01 24.21 -11.31
C LEU A 19 -8.49 24.08 -11.30
N VAL A 20 -7.78 25.03 -11.94
CA VAL A 20 -6.31 25.03 -11.97
C VAL A 20 -5.73 25.20 -10.56
N VAL A 21 -6.29 26.08 -9.74
CA VAL A 21 -5.86 26.27 -8.35
C VAL A 21 -6.09 24.99 -7.53
N SER A 22 -7.26 24.34 -7.68
CA SER A 22 -7.58 23.09 -7.00
C SER A 22 -6.64 21.96 -7.43
N LEU A 23 -6.31 21.84 -8.72
CA LEU A 23 -5.33 20.90 -9.26
C LEU A 23 -3.92 21.15 -8.71
N VAL A 24 -3.49 22.41 -8.60
CA VAL A 24 -2.19 22.77 -8.02
C VAL A 24 -2.16 22.45 -6.52
N PHE A 25 -3.26 22.67 -5.81
CA PHE A 25 -3.38 22.33 -4.39
C PHE A 25 -3.31 20.82 -4.16
N LEU A 26 -4.11 20.05 -4.91
CA LEU A 26 -4.07 18.59 -4.93
C LEU A 26 -2.65 18.07 -5.23
N LYS A 27 -1.96 18.66 -6.22
CA LYS A 27 -0.59 18.28 -6.57
C LYS A 27 0.43 18.60 -5.46
N LYS A 28 0.20 19.67 -4.68
CA LYS A 28 1.03 20.03 -3.52
C LYS A 28 0.79 19.10 -2.34
N GLU A 29 -0.46 18.77 -2.05
CA GLU A 29 -0.81 17.85 -0.96
C GLU A 29 -0.38 16.42 -1.28
N ALA A 30 -0.61 15.95 -2.50
CA ALA A 30 -0.08 14.68 -2.97
C ALA A 30 1.45 14.63 -2.84
N LYS A 31 2.17 15.70 -3.22
CA LYS A 31 3.63 15.77 -3.00
C LYS A 31 4.03 15.77 -1.53
N ARG A 32 3.23 16.34 -0.61
CA ARG A 32 3.50 16.32 0.83
C ARG A 32 3.26 14.94 1.43
N VAL A 33 2.16 14.28 1.07
CA VAL A 33 1.85 12.92 1.49
C VAL A 33 2.89 11.95 0.92
N VAL A 34 3.24 12.05 -0.36
CA VAL A 34 4.36 11.32 -0.96
C VAL A 34 5.64 11.58 -0.21
N ARG A 35 5.94 12.83 0.19
CA ARG A 35 7.13 13.14 1.00
C ARG A 35 7.07 12.52 2.39
N GLN A 36 5.93 12.53 3.07
CA GLN A 36 5.81 11.90 4.40
C GLN A 36 6.06 10.39 4.33
N TYR A 37 5.63 9.72 3.26
CA TYR A 37 5.90 8.29 3.03
C TYR A 37 7.24 8.01 2.31
N SER A 38 7.87 9.00 1.68
CA SER A 38 9.20 8.87 1.05
C SER A 38 10.33 9.41 1.92
N MET A 39 10.04 9.91 3.13
CA MET A 39 11.01 10.43 4.09
C MET A 39 11.39 9.38 5.16
N GLN A 40 11.09 8.10 4.96
CA GLN A 40 11.90 7.05 5.57
C GLN A 40 13.21 6.95 4.76
N THR A 41 14.21 7.69 5.21
CA THR A 41 15.58 7.63 4.70
C THR A 41 16.13 6.21 4.90
N GLY A 42 16.23 5.42 3.83
CA GLY A 42 16.68 4.01 3.87
C GLY A 42 15.95 3.07 2.91
N LEU A 43 14.74 3.44 2.49
CA LEU A 43 13.95 2.63 1.56
C LEU A 43 14.45 2.74 0.12
N THR A 44 14.73 1.59 -0.50
CA THR A 44 15.06 1.47 -1.93
C THR A 44 13.84 0.99 -2.70
N ARG A 45 13.55 1.61 -3.85
CA ARG A 45 12.46 1.16 -4.73
C ARG A 45 12.90 -0.10 -5.48
N VAL A 46 12.03 -1.10 -5.53
CA VAL A 46 12.23 -2.34 -6.29
C VAL A 46 11.31 -2.32 -7.50
N ASP A 47 11.85 -2.66 -8.67
CA ASP A 47 11.06 -2.88 -9.88
C ASP A 47 10.56 -4.32 -9.91
N VAL A 48 9.24 -4.50 -10.01
CA VAL A 48 8.57 -5.78 -9.77
C VAL A 48 7.53 -6.14 -10.83
N GLY A 49 7.32 -5.30 -11.86
CA GLY A 49 6.26 -5.50 -12.83
C GLY A 49 4.84 -5.35 -12.24
N GLU A 50 3.83 -5.80 -12.98
CA GLU A 50 2.43 -5.82 -12.54
C GLU A 50 2.19 -6.96 -11.54
N PHE A 51 1.41 -6.70 -10.51
CA PHE A 51 1.07 -7.68 -9.48
C PHE A 51 -0.29 -7.35 -8.85
N HIS A 52 -0.95 -8.39 -8.37
CA HIS A 52 -2.23 -8.32 -7.65
C HIS A 52 -2.19 -9.13 -6.35
N SER A 53 -1.11 -9.87 -6.11
CA SER A 53 -0.93 -10.72 -4.94
C SER A 53 0.46 -10.57 -4.34
N VAL A 54 0.58 -10.75 -3.03
CA VAL A 54 1.87 -10.68 -2.32
C VAL A 54 2.01 -11.82 -1.32
N THR A 55 3.19 -12.44 -1.31
CA THR A 55 3.59 -13.46 -0.35
C THR A 55 4.92 -13.06 0.26
N PHE A 56 5.01 -12.99 1.58
CA PHE A 56 6.26 -12.67 2.27
C PHE A 56 6.62 -13.75 3.29
N GLY A 57 7.90 -14.11 3.29
CA GLY A 57 8.53 -15.00 4.27
C GLY A 57 8.74 -14.32 5.64
N PRO A 58 9.38 -15.03 6.59
CA PRO A 58 9.66 -14.50 7.92
C PRO A 58 10.69 -13.36 7.91
N GLY A 59 10.55 -12.44 8.87
CA GLY A 59 11.51 -11.35 9.12
C GLY A 59 11.16 -10.01 8.48
N PHE A 60 9.94 -9.82 7.99
CA PHE A 60 9.45 -8.54 7.51
C PHE A 60 8.43 -7.92 8.46
N ASP A 61 8.46 -6.59 8.53
CA ASP A 61 7.33 -5.77 8.96
C ASP A 61 6.75 -5.07 7.73
N VAL A 62 5.48 -5.38 7.43
CA VAL A 62 4.89 -5.09 6.12
C VAL A 62 3.80 -4.03 6.26
N SER A 63 3.91 -2.98 5.45
CA SER A 63 2.88 -1.96 5.29
C SER A 63 2.36 -1.94 3.86
N ILE A 64 1.09 -2.29 3.68
CA ILE A 64 0.37 -2.19 2.41
C ILE A 64 -0.44 -0.91 2.42
N VAL A 65 -0.21 -0.06 1.43
CA VAL A 65 -0.75 1.30 1.37
C VAL A 65 -1.49 1.51 0.07
N GLY A 66 -2.75 1.92 0.15
CA GLY A 66 -3.51 2.32 -1.03
C GLY A 66 -2.88 3.52 -1.73
N TRP A 67 -2.63 3.39 -3.02
CA TRP A 67 -1.97 4.41 -3.82
C TRP A 67 -2.34 4.28 -5.30
N LEU A 68 -2.36 5.41 -6.02
CA LEU A 68 -2.73 5.43 -7.45
C LEU A 68 -1.74 4.68 -8.36
N VAL A 69 -0.48 4.56 -7.94
CA VAL A 69 0.59 3.96 -8.73
C VAL A 69 1.27 2.88 -7.91
N PRO A 70 1.20 1.60 -8.35
CA PRO A 70 1.87 0.50 -7.66
C PRO A 70 3.37 0.73 -7.51
N ALA A 71 3.91 0.38 -6.35
CA ALA A 71 5.34 0.51 -6.07
C ALA A 71 5.75 -0.33 -4.87
N VAL A 72 6.91 -0.96 -4.95
CA VAL A 72 7.52 -1.67 -3.82
C VAL A 72 8.72 -0.89 -3.31
N SER A 73 8.86 -0.79 -1.99
CA SER A 73 9.97 -0.12 -1.33
C SER A 73 10.45 -0.96 -0.15
N VAL A 74 11.75 -1.24 -0.09
CA VAL A 74 12.37 -2.14 0.90
C VAL A 74 13.42 -1.39 1.68
N ASP A 75 13.47 -1.55 2.99
CA ASP A 75 14.56 -1.02 3.80
C ASP A 75 15.82 -1.87 3.64
N ASN A 76 16.82 -1.30 2.96
CA ASN A 76 18.13 -1.92 2.77
C ASN A 76 19.18 -1.33 3.73
N SER A 77 18.76 -0.60 4.78
CA SER A 77 19.67 -0.09 5.81
C SER A 77 20.31 -1.22 6.61
N LEU A 78 19.58 -2.31 6.76
CA LEU A 78 20.06 -3.57 7.31
C LEU A 78 20.90 -4.25 6.25
N LYS A 79 22.05 -4.84 6.61
CA LYS A 79 22.91 -5.62 5.69
C LYS A 79 22.27 -6.95 5.24
N ILE A 80 20.95 -7.04 5.33
CA ILE A 80 20.14 -8.19 4.98
C ILE A 80 19.58 -7.92 3.59
N LYS A 81 19.89 -8.79 2.63
CA LYS A 81 19.42 -8.62 1.27
C LYS A 81 18.02 -9.19 1.12
N THR A 82 17.10 -8.38 0.60
CA THR A 82 15.75 -8.83 0.26
C THR A 82 15.72 -9.30 -1.18
N LYS A 83 15.25 -10.53 -1.40
CA LYS A 83 14.95 -11.09 -2.71
C LYS A 83 13.46 -10.94 -2.99
N VAL A 84 13.13 -10.45 -4.17
CA VAL A 84 11.76 -10.29 -4.66
C VAL A 84 11.64 -10.96 -6.02
N GLU A 85 10.66 -11.85 -6.17
CA GLU A 85 10.35 -12.54 -7.43
C GLU A 85 8.88 -12.32 -7.77
N ASN A 86 8.58 -11.97 -9.01
CA ASN A 86 7.21 -11.92 -9.51
C ASN A 86 6.93 -13.21 -10.30
N ILE A 87 6.00 -14.02 -9.79
CA ILE A 87 5.57 -15.28 -10.40
C ILE A 87 4.07 -15.13 -10.65
N ASP A 88 3.69 -15.02 -11.93
CA ASP A 88 2.29 -14.93 -12.37
C ASP A 88 1.46 -13.86 -11.62
N GLY A 89 2.04 -12.66 -11.41
CA GLY A 89 1.35 -11.55 -10.74
C GLY A 89 1.36 -11.64 -9.20
N THR A 90 2.06 -12.64 -8.65
CA THR A 90 2.32 -12.77 -7.20
C THR A 90 3.76 -12.39 -6.89
N LEU A 91 3.93 -11.39 -6.02
CA LEU A 91 5.25 -11.01 -5.52
C LEU A 91 5.65 -11.90 -4.34
N HIS A 92 6.76 -12.60 -4.46
CA HIS A 92 7.36 -13.43 -3.41
C HIS A 92 8.57 -12.72 -2.80
N PHE A 93 8.46 -12.38 -1.51
CA PHE A 93 9.50 -11.73 -0.73
C PHE A 93 10.19 -12.72 0.21
N SER A 94 11.52 -12.72 0.20
CA SER A 94 12.34 -13.52 1.10
C SER A 94 13.61 -12.78 1.49
N LEU A 95 14.15 -13.09 2.67
CA LEU A 95 15.44 -12.57 3.11
C LEU A 95 16.55 -13.56 2.75
N GLU A 96 17.58 -13.08 2.07
CA GLU A 96 18.86 -13.78 1.94
C GLU A 96 19.66 -13.48 3.21
N ARG A 97 19.60 -14.39 4.20
CA ARG A 97 20.43 -14.30 5.41
C ARG A 97 21.66 -15.17 5.26
N ASP A 98 22.81 -14.63 5.68
CA ASP A 98 23.98 -15.45 5.96
C ASP A 98 23.69 -16.33 7.19
N SER A 99 24.10 -17.59 7.14
CA SER A 99 23.85 -18.59 8.19
C SER A 99 24.39 -18.23 9.59
N THR A 100 25.19 -17.17 9.70
CA THR A 100 25.78 -16.65 10.94
C THR A 100 25.04 -15.45 11.52
N ASP A 101 24.03 -14.90 10.83
CA ASP A 101 23.28 -13.73 11.28
C ASP A 101 22.10 -14.14 12.17
N SER A 102 22.31 -14.09 13.48
CA SER A 102 21.31 -14.39 14.51
C SER A 102 20.47 -13.17 14.89
N SER A 103 20.52 -12.08 14.11
CA SER A 103 19.75 -10.88 14.44
C SER A 103 18.24 -11.12 14.24
N ASN A 104 17.45 -10.75 15.25
CA ASN A 104 15.98 -10.67 15.18
C ASN A 104 15.53 -9.36 14.51
N GLN A 105 16.38 -8.76 13.67
CA GLN A 105 16.05 -7.52 12.98
C GLN A 105 15.00 -7.80 11.91
N LEU A 106 14.02 -6.91 11.84
CA LEU A 106 12.93 -6.97 10.86
C LEU A 106 13.22 -5.97 9.77
N VAL A 107 13.01 -6.37 8.52
CA VAL A 107 13.11 -5.50 7.37
C VAL A 107 11.76 -4.82 7.14
N ASP A 108 11.75 -3.50 7.13
CA ASP A 108 10.56 -2.71 6.77
C ASP A 108 10.29 -2.84 5.27
N LEU A 109 9.06 -3.25 4.93
CA LEU A 109 8.59 -3.41 3.57
C LEU A 109 7.33 -2.55 3.36
N ILE A 110 7.39 -1.62 2.41
CA ILE A 110 6.24 -0.82 1.99
C ILE A 110 5.82 -1.22 0.59
N ILE A 111 4.57 -1.67 0.48
CA ILE A 111 3.93 -2.05 -0.78
C ILE A 111 2.80 -1.07 -1.05
N ARG A 112 2.92 -0.29 -2.12
CA ARG A 112 1.88 0.60 -2.60
C ARG A 112 1.07 -0.11 -3.67
N VAL A 113 -0.25 -0.09 -3.52
CA VAL A 113 -1.18 -0.82 -4.39
C VAL A 113 -2.37 0.04 -4.74
N ASN A 114 -2.85 -0.05 -5.98
CA ASN A 114 -4.15 0.51 -6.37
C ASN A 114 -5.29 -0.48 -6.13
N ASP A 115 -4.99 -1.77 -6.19
CA ASP A 115 -5.87 -2.90 -5.90
C ASP A 115 -5.01 -4.09 -5.43
N ILE A 116 -5.58 -5.01 -4.66
CA ILE A 116 -4.90 -6.22 -4.20
C ILE A 116 -5.90 -7.33 -3.91
N GLU A 117 -5.63 -8.53 -4.43
CA GLU A 117 -6.50 -9.68 -4.28
C GLU A 117 -6.10 -10.55 -3.10
N SER A 118 -4.79 -10.77 -2.91
CA SER A 118 -4.31 -11.67 -1.86
C SER A 118 -3.03 -11.21 -1.18
N ILE A 119 -2.99 -11.46 0.13
CA ILE A 119 -1.87 -11.14 1.01
C ILE A 119 -1.57 -12.38 1.84
N LYS A 120 -0.36 -12.92 1.72
CA LYS A 120 0.06 -14.10 2.46
C LYS A 120 1.34 -13.84 3.25
N SER A 121 1.24 -13.95 4.56
CA SER A 121 2.39 -13.93 5.45
C SER A 121 2.72 -15.34 5.92
N LEU A 122 3.92 -15.81 5.58
CA LEU A 122 4.49 -17.07 6.04
C LEU A 122 5.30 -16.93 7.33
N GLY A 123 5.25 -15.76 7.95
CA GLY A 123 6.03 -15.37 9.12
C GLY A 123 6.32 -13.88 9.10
N GLY A 124 6.30 -13.23 10.25
CA GLY A 124 6.51 -11.78 10.34
C GLY A 124 5.94 -11.21 11.64
N SER A 125 6.32 -9.98 11.98
CA SER A 125 5.84 -9.41 13.25
C SER A 125 4.54 -8.64 13.05
N LYS A 126 4.45 -7.78 12.04
CA LYS A 126 3.24 -6.97 11.81
C LYS A 126 2.90 -6.84 10.33
N LEU A 127 1.63 -7.08 10.01
CA LEU A 127 1.02 -6.65 8.74
C LEU A 127 0.12 -5.45 9.02
N ARG A 128 0.35 -4.34 8.31
CA ARG A 128 -0.47 -3.15 8.38
C ARG A 128 -1.04 -2.81 7.01
N MET A 129 -2.35 -2.55 6.95
CA MET A 129 -3.05 -2.06 5.77
C MET A 129 -3.54 -0.64 6.04
N VAL A 130 -3.25 0.30 5.14
CA VAL A 130 -3.62 1.71 5.29
C VAL A 130 -4.23 2.22 3.99
N ALA A 131 -5.44 2.77 4.06
CA ALA A 131 -6.13 3.39 2.92
C ALA A 131 -6.29 2.46 1.69
N VAL A 132 -6.27 1.14 1.89
CA VAL A 132 -6.42 0.16 0.80
C VAL A 132 -7.89 0.12 0.36
N GLY A 133 -8.11 0.27 -0.94
CA GLY A 133 -9.41 0.05 -1.59
C GLY A 133 -9.34 -1.21 -2.45
N ALA A 134 -10.29 -2.14 -2.27
CA ALA A 134 -10.36 -3.38 -3.05
C ALA A 134 -11.77 -3.99 -2.97
N ASP A 135 -12.19 -4.69 -4.02
CA ASP A 135 -13.49 -5.38 -4.03
C ASP A 135 -13.44 -6.63 -3.13
N SER A 136 -12.38 -7.43 -3.25
CA SER A 136 -12.18 -8.61 -2.42
C SER A 136 -10.72 -8.80 -2.07
N VAL A 137 -10.41 -9.04 -0.79
CA VAL A 137 -9.05 -9.33 -0.33
C VAL A 137 -9.04 -10.59 0.54
N SER A 138 -8.17 -11.54 0.21
CA SER A 138 -7.86 -12.71 1.03
C SER A 138 -6.52 -12.50 1.76
N VAL A 139 -6.55 -12.46 3.08
CA VAL A 139 -5.37 -12.31 3.95
C VAL A 139 -5.11 -13.63 4.69
N MET A 140 -3.96 -14.23 4.44
CA MET A 140 -3.51 -15.43 5.15
C MET A 140 -2.36 -15.09 6.09
N LEU A 141 -2.56 -15.28 7.38
CA LEU A 141 -1.59 -15.03 8.46
C LEU A 141 -1.14 -16.35 9.07
N ALA A 142 -0.14 -17.01 8.47
CA ALA A 142 0.36 -18.28 9.00
C ALA A 142 1.10 -18.06 10.33
N ASP A 143 2.01 -17.11 10.41
CA ASP A 143 2.79 -16.86 11.64
C ASP A 143 2.97 -15.36 11.91
N SER A 144 2.00 -14.55 11.48
CA SER A 144 1.99 -13.11 11.77
C SER A 144 1.42 -12.83 13.15
N LYS A 145 2.01 -11.90 13.90
CA LYS A 145 1.50 -11.57 15.24
C LYS A 145 0.24 -10.71 15.21
N SER A 146 0.06 -9.87 14.19
CA SER A 146 -1.08 -8.97 14.10
C SER A 146 -1.34 -8.49 12.68
N LEU A 147 -2.63 -8.30 12.37
CA LEU A 147 -3.12 -7.51 11.24
C LEU A 147 -3.76 -6.22 11.80
N ASP A 148 -3.33 -5.07 11.28
CA ASP A 148 -3.81 -3.74 11.65
C ASP A 148 -4.32 -3.03 10.39
N MET A 149 -5.60 -2.65 10.38
CA MET A 149 -6.26 -2.04 9.22
C MET A 149 -6.73 -0.65 9.59
N VAL A 150 -6.37 0.35 8.78
CA VAL A 150 -6.69 1.76 9.04
C VAL A 150 -7.25 2.41 7.78
N ASN A 151 -8.48 2.92 7.87
CA ASN A 151 -9.15 3.62 6.76
C ASN A 151 -9.20 2.79 5.45
N CYS A 152 -9.31 1.48 5.56
CA CYS A 152 -9.49 0.59 4.41
C CYS A 152 -10.94 0.63 3.95
N LYS A 153 -11.16 0.45 2.64
CA LYS A 153 -12.47 0.30 2.01
C LYS A 153 -12.48 -1.01 1.24
N ILE A 154 -12.93 -2.07 1.88
CA ILE A 154 -12.91 -3.43 1.33
C ILE A 154 -14.33 -4.00 1.40
N ASP A 155 -14.86 -4.40 0.24
CA ASP A 155 -16.23 -4.94 0.16
C ASP A 155 -16.30 -6.35 0.74
N TYR A 156 -15.33 -7.21 0.43
CA TYR A 156 -15.20 -8.55 1.01
C TYR A 156 -13.78 -8.78 1.54
N LEU A 157 -13.65 -8.96 2.85
CA LEU A 157 -12.39 -9.36 3.48
C LEU A 157 -12.51 -10.78 4.03
N GLU A 158 -11.59 -11.64 3.63
CA GLU A 158 -11.37 -12.94 4.25
C GLU A 158 -10.01 -12.94 4.94
N VAL A 159 -9.98 -13.23 6.24
CA VAL A 159 -8.74 -13.40 7.01
C VAL A 159 -8.68 -14.82 7.53
N THR A 160 -7.62 -15.55 7.18
CA THR A 160 -7.38 -16.91 7.67
C THR A 160 -6.05 -16.95 8.45
N THR A 161 -6.08 -17.45 9.69
CA THR A 161 -4.89 -17.66 10.52
C THR A 161 -4.41 -19.12 10.48
N SER A 162 -3.20 -19.41 10.97
CA SER A 162 -2.60 -20.76 10.93
C SER A 162 -3.37 -21.86 11.67
N ASP A 163 -4.16 -21.50 12.67
CA ASP A 163 -5.07 -22.40 13.37
C ASP A 163 -6.33 -22.73 12.57
N GLY A 164 -6.47 -22.19 11.35
CA GLY A 164 -7.62 -22.39 10.48
C GLY A 164 -8.82 -21.54 10.87
N LEU A 165 -8.66 -20.56 11.76
CA LEU A 165 -9.72 -19.60 12.06
C LEU A 165 -9.87 -18.65 10.86
N THR A 166 -11.06 -18.68 10.25
CA THR A 166 -11.44 -17.76 9.17
C THR A 166 -12.41 -16.72 9.70
N MET A 167 -12.04 -15.45 9.57
CA MET A 167 -12.91 -14.31 9.81
C MET A 167 -13.29 -13.69 8.47
N THR A 168 -14.59 -13.55 8.21
CA THR A 168 -15.10 -12.87 7.02
C THR A 168 -15.84 -11.61 7.43
N SER A 169 -15.59 -10.51 6.72
CA SER A 169 -16.29 -9.25 6.89
C SER A 169 -16.79 -8.76 5.55
N THR A 170 -18.06 -8.39 5.50
CA THR A 170 -18.67 -7.74 4.34
C THR A 170 -18.83 -6.26 4.66
N GLN A 171 -18.07 -5.43 3.95
CA GLN A 171 -17.89 -3.99 4.16
C GLN A 171 -17.16 -3.58 5.44
N ILE A 172 -15.90 -3.21 5.28
CA ILE A 172 -15.14 -2.45 6.28
C ILE A 172 -15.15 -0.99 5.83
N GLU A 173 -16.02 -0.19 6.43
CA GLU A 173 -15.92 1.27 6.43
C GLU A 173 -15.53 1.70 7.84
N ASP A 174 -14.26 2.05 8.04
CA ASP A 174 -13.86 2.70 9.29
C ASP A 174 -14.43 4.12 9.26
N GLY A 175 -15.35 4.41 10.20
CA GLY A 175 -16.13 5.64 10.25
C GLY A 175 -15.25 6.91 10.28
N MET A 176 -15.77 7.96 9.63
CA MET A 176 -15.17 9.29 9.48
C MET A 176 -14.57 9.88 10.76
#